data_AF-A0A1U1C2V3-F1
#
_entry.id   AF-A0A1U1C2V3-F1
#
_cell.length_a   1.000
_cell.length_b   1.000
_cell.length_c   1.000
_cell.angle_alpha   90.00
_cell.angle_beta   90.00
_cell.angle_gamma   90.00
#
_symmetry.space_group_name_H-M   'P 1'
#
loop_
_entity.id
_entity.type
_entity.pdbx_description
1 polymer ?
#
loop_
_entity_poly.entity_id
_entity_poly.type
_entity_poly.pdbx_seq_one_letter_code
_entity_poly.pdbx_strand_id
1 'polypeptide(L)'
;MTTIHPPLTAEDFETQYDAEHRYMFTQDEDGETLYAYGHDRDDEFIRQAREFDKEIGGIPADMLDVTVYSPRHIWAITIEPRPEWRFTCREVDENTPGAFPVSVL
;
A
#
# COMPACT_ATOMS: atom_id res chain seq x y z
N MET A 1 -5.74 11.37 25.99
CA MET A 1 -4.88 10.21 25.68
C MET A 1 -5.18 9.84 24.26
N THR A 2 -4.19 9.91 23.37
CA THR A 2 -4.34 9.41 21.99
C THR A 2 -4.48 7.90 22.08
N THR A 3 -5.58 7.35 21.60
CA THR A 3 -5.78 5.90 21.56
C THR A 3 -4.74 5.31 20.62
N ILE A 4 -3.92 4.38 21.12
CA ILE A 4 -3.00 3.62 20.28
C ILE A 4 -3.78 2.41 19.77
N HIS A 5 -4.00 2.36 18.46
CA HIS A 5 -4.62 1.24 17.80
C HIS A 5 -3.58 0.16 17.46
N PRO A 6 -3.99 -1.12 17.36
CA PRO A 6 -3.11 -2.16 16.85
C PRO A 6 -2.58 -1.80 15.45
N PRO A 7 -1.33 -2.17 15.13
CA PRO A 7 -0.80 -2.01 13.77
C PRO A 7 -1.61 -2.87 12.80
N LEU A 8 -1.73 -2.39 11.56
CA LEU A 8 -2.27 -3.18 10.47
C LEU A 8 -1.31 -4.32 10.13
N THR A 9 -1.84 -5.32 9.42
CA THR A 9 -1.13 -6.51 8.96
C THR A 9 -1.10 -6.55 7.43
N ALA A 10 -0.28 -7.44 6.86
CA ALA A 10 -0.26 -7.64 5.40
C ALA A 10 -1.65 -7.97 4.82
N GLU A 11 -2.45 -8.77 5.53
CA GLU A 11 -3.81 -9.15 5.11
C GLU A 11 -4.76 -7.95 5.00
N ASP A 12 -4.48 -6.86 5.71
CA ASP A 12 -5.27 -5.63 5.60
C ASP A 12 -5.04 -4.92 4.27
N PHE A 13 -3.85 -5.05 3.66
CA PHE A 13 -3.50 -4.44 2.39
C PHE A 13 -3.86 -5.31 1.18
N GLU A 14 -4.25 -6.57 1.37
CA GLU A 14 -4.59 -7.43 0.26
C GLU A 14 -5.92 -7.06 -0.39
N THR A 15 -5.89 -6.70 -1.67
CA THR A 15 -7.09 -6.34 -2.44
C THR A 15 -7.43 -7.42 -3.46
N GLN A 16 -8.67 -7.89 -3.43
CA GLN A 16 -9.21 -8.74 -4.49
C GLN A 16 -10.07 -7.90 -5.43
N TYR A 17 -9.61 -7.69 -6.66
CA TYR A 17 -10.37 -6.94 -7.66
C TYR A 17 -11.44 -7.81 -8.35
N ASP A 18 -11.12 -9.06 -8.65
CA ASP A 18 -12.06 -10.04 -9.20
C ASP A 18 -11.69 -11.48 -8.81
N ALA A 19 -12.30 -12.48 -9.47
CA ALA A 19 -12.09 -13.88 -9.16
C ALA A 19 -10.65 -14.37 -9.44
N GLU A 20 -9.91 -13.70 -10.32
CA GLU A 20 -8.58 -14.11 -10.80
C GLU A 20 -7.48 -13.15 -10.31
N HIS A 21 -7.80 -11.90 -9.99
CA HIS A 21 -6.82 -10.87 -9.63
C HIS A 21 -6.89 -10.52 -8.13
N ARG A 22 -5.83 -10.92 -7.40
CA ARG A 22 -5.56 -10.53 -6.02
C ARG A 22 -4.18 -9.90 -5.93
N TYR A 23 -4.13 -8.73 -5.30
CA TYR A 23 -2.93 -7.94 -5.14
C TYR A 23 -2.55 -7.77 -3.68
N MET A 24 -1.26 -7.62 -3.41
CA MET A 24 -0.70 -7.43 -2.06
C MET A 24 -0.76 -5.97 -1.57
N PHE A 25 -1.44 -5.10 -2.31
CA PHE A 25 -1.56 -3.68 -2.03
C PHE A 25 -3.01 -3.21 -2.13
N THR A 26 -3.27 -2.07 -1.50
CA THR A 26 -4.48 -1.28 -1.70
C THR A 26 -4.15 -0.02 -2.49
N GLN A 27 -5.18 0.58 -3.05
CA GLN A 27 -5.12 1.88 -3.69
C GLN A 27 -5.83 2.91 -2.80
N ASP A 28 -5.42 4.18 -2.85
CA ASP A 28 -6.24 5.26 -2.26
C ASP A 28 -7.56 5.47 -3.04
N GLU A 29 -8.45 6.27 -2.45
CA GLU A 29 -9.76 6.57 -3.04
C GLU A 29 -9.66 7.28 -4.40
N ASP A 30 -8.58 8.01 -4.64
CA ASP A 30 -8.34 8.77 -5.88
C ASP A 30 -7.74 7.90 -7.00
N GLY A 31 -7.26 6.70 -6.68
CA GLY A 31 -6.64 5.82 -7.67
C GLY A 31 -5.17 6.15 -7.95
N GLU A 32 -4.56 7.06 -7.20
CA GLU A 32 -3.26 7.65 -7.54
C GLU A 32 -2.10 6.96 -6.83
N THR A 33 -2.34 6.42 -5.63
CA THR A 33 -1.28 5.90 -4.78
C THR A 33 -1.54 4.45 -4.40
N LEU A 34 -0.52 3.60 -4.53
CA LEU A 34 -0.58 2.20 -4.07
C LEU A 34 0.18 2.05 -2.75
N TYR A 35 -0.39 1.30 -1.81
CA TYR A 35 0.19 1.02 -0.51
C TYR A 35 0.34 -0.49 -0.30
N ALA A 36 1.55 -0.94 0.02
CA ALA A 36 1.84 -2.32 0.40
C ALA A 36 2.39 -2.39 1.83
N TYR A 37 2.07 -3.47 2.53
CA TYR A 37 2.63 -3.72 3.86
C TYR A 37 4.11 -4.15 3.77
N GLY A 38 4.95 -3.61 4.66
CA GLY A 38 6.37 -3.99 4.75
C GLY A 38 7.29 -3.15 3.86
N HIS A 39 8.60 -3.38 4.02
CA HIS A 39 9.69 -2.75 3.25
C HIS A 39 10.57 -3.80 2.54
N ASP A 40 10.17 -5.07 2.56
CA ASP A 40 11.00 -6.21 2.19
C ASP A 40 10.60 -6.87 0.86
N ARG A 41 9.52 -6.41 0.21
CA ARG A 41 8.94 -7.04 -0.99
C ARG A 41 8.79 -6.09 -2.18
N ASP A 42 9.73 -5.14 -2.31
CA ASP A 42 9.71 -4.12 -3.36
C ASP A 42 9.56 -4.70 -4.78
N ASP A 43 10.35 -5.70 -5.13
CA ASP A 43 10.30 -6.32 -6.47
C ASP A 43 8.93 -6.93 -6.77
N GLU A 44 8.30 -7.54 -5.77
CA GLU A 44 6.97 -8.13 -5.92
C GLU A 44 5.88 -7.07 -5.98
N PHE A 45 5.99 -6.04 -5.15
CA PHE A 45 5.07 -4.91 -5.16
C PHE A 45 5.10 -4.20 -6.52
N ILE A 46 6.29 -3.90 -7.05
CA ILE A 46 6.48 -3.32 -8.38
C ILE A 46 5.91 -4.22 -9.47
N ARG A 47 6.17 -5.54 -9.40
CA ARG A 47 5.65 -6.50 -10.38
C ARG A 47 4.13 -6.49 -10.40
N GLN A 48 3.50 -6.58 -9.24
CA GLN A 48 2.05 -6.60 -9.13
C GLN A 48 1.41 -5.26 -9.52
N ALA A 49 2.04 -4.12 -9.19
CA ALA A 49 1.57 -2.79 -9.60
C ALA A 49 1.58 -2.64 -11.13
N ARG A 50 2.62 -3.15 -11.80
CA ARG A 50 2.68 -3.17 -13.28
C ARG A 50 1.62 -4.07 -13.92
N GLU A 51 1.37 -5.23 -13.31
CA GLU A 51 0.30 -6.13 -13.76
C GLU A 51 -1.06 -5.45 -13.62
N PHE A 52 -1.30 -4.81 -12.48
CA PHE A 52 -2.51 -4.04 -12.22
C PHE A 52 -2.73 -2.91 -13.22
N ASP A 53 -1.73 -2.05 -13.45
CA ASP A 53 -1.86 -0.93 -14.39
C ASP A 53 -2.11 -1.41 -15.83
N LYS A 54 -1.54 -2.55 -16.21
CA LYS A 54 -1.73 -3.14 -17.54
C LYS A 54 -3.11 -3.77 -17.69
N GLU A 55 -3.54 -4.56 -16.72
CA GLU A 55 -4.73 -5.41 -16.82
C GLU A 55 -6.01 -4.67 -16.41
N ILE A 56 -5.93 -3.85 -15.36
CA ILE A 56 -7.05 -3.10 -14.80
C ILE A 56 -7.03 -1.65 -15.28
N GLY A 57 -5.87 -1.00 -15.23
CA GLY A 57 -5.70 0.39 -15.70
C GLY A 57 -5.72 0.55 -17.22
N GLY A 58 -5.48 -0.54 -17.96
CA GLY A 58 -5.39 -0.53 -19.42
C GLY A 58 -4.20 0.25 -19.98
N ILE A 59 -3.17 0.50 -19.16
CA ILE A 59 -1.99 1.26 -19.55
C ILE A 59 -1.05 0.33 -20.33
N PRO A 60 -0.71 0.66 -21.59
CA PRO A 60 0.16 -0.19 -22.38
C PRO A 60 1.60 -0.12 -21.85
N ALA A 61 2.34 -1.23 -22.01
CA ALA A 61 3.64 -1.44 -21.37
C ALA A 61 4.72 -0.41 -21.77
N ASP A 62 4.57 0.23 -22.92
CA ASP A 62 5.44 1.28 -23.43
C ASP A 62 5.18 2.67 -22.80
N MET A 63 4.04 2.83 -22.12
CA MET A 63 3.70 4.03 -21.34
C MET A 63 3.93 3.87 -19.84
N LEU A 64 4.31 2.68 -19.37
CA LEU A 64 4.65 2.42 -17.99
C LEU A 64 6.02 3.05 -17.66
N ASP A 65 6.01 4.26 -17.12
CA ASP A 65 7.23 4.95 -16.70
C ASP A 65 7.88 4.20 -15.52
N VAL A 66 9.11 3.77 -15.72
CA VAL A 66 9.89 2.98 -14.74
C VAL A 66 10.14 3.78 -13.46
N THR A 67 10.13 5.11 -13.52
CA THR A 67 10.33 5.98 -12.36
C THR A 67 9.13 6.05 -11.42
N VAL A 68 7.93 5.74 -11.92
CA VAL A 68 6.70 5.65 -11.10
C VAL A 68 6.75 4.43 -10.18
N TYR A 69 7.47 3.38 -10.58
CA TYR A 69 7.62 2.14 -9.80
C TYR A 69 8.83 2.16 -8.86
N SER A 70 9.05 3.27 -8.16
CA SER A 70 10.10 3.38 -7.14
C SER A 70 9.46 3.40 -5.75
N PRO A 71 9.44 2.27 -5.02
CA PRO A 71 8.86 2.19 -3.69
C PRO A 71 9.52 3.17 -2.73
N ARG A 72 8.68 3.89 -1.99
CA ARG A 72 9.10 4.72 -0.86
C ARG A 72 8.72 4.02 0.43
N HIS A 73 9.71 3.77 1.27
CA HIS A 73 9.53 3.14 2.58
C HIS A 73 9.19 4.19 3.63
N ILE A 74 7.99 4.08 4.19
CA ILE A 74 7.50 4.98 5.23
C ILE A 74 6.93 4.17 6.41
N TRP A 75 6.69 4.86 7.53
CA TRP A 75 6.01 4.31 8.69
C TRP A 75 4.61 4.89 8.80
N ALA A 76 3.66 4.09 9.27
CA ALA A 76 2.29 4.52 9.46
C ALA A 76 1.73 4.05 10.80
N ILE A 77 0.72 4.76 11.31
CA ILE A 77 -0.11 4.33 12.44
C ILE A 77 -1.56 4.22 12.02
N THR A 78 -2.28 3.29 12.64
CA THR A 78 -3.73 3.15 12.48
C THR A 78 -4.43 4.31 13.18
N ILE A 79 -5.26 5.07 12.45
CA ILE A 79 -6.13 6.11 13.00
C ILE A 79 -7.51 5.55 13.30
N GLU A 80 -8.04 4.72 12.40
CA GLU A 80 -9.33 4.05 12.57
C GLU A 80 -9.14 2.59 12.13
N PRO A 81 -9.32 1.61 13.03
CA PRO A 81 -9.26 0.20 12.64
C PRO A 81 -10.44 -0.18 11.74
N ARG A 82 -10.58 -1.46 11.43
CA ARG A 82 -11.76 -1.94 10.69
C ARG A 82 -13.06 -1.56 11.44
N PRO A 83 -14.14 -1.20 10.71
CA PRO A 83 -14.30 -1.35 9.26
C PRO A 83 -13.84 -0.15 8.42
N GLU A 84 -13.68 1.05 8.99
CA GLU A 84 -13.32 2.23 8.18
C GLU A 84 -11.89 2.19 7.65
N TRP A 85 -11.01 1.45 8.33
CA TRP A 85 -9.66 1.11 7.87
C TRP A 85 -8.85 2.32 7.36
N ARG A 86 -8.39 3.15 8.30
CA ARG A 86 -7.62 4.36 8.01
C ARG A 86 -6.30 4.39 8.78
N PHE A 87 -5.25 4.81 8.09
CA PHE A 87 -3.93 5.04 8.67
C PHE A 87 -3.36 6.38 8.23
N THR A 88 -2.31 6.85 8.91
CA THR A 88 -1.53 8.02 8.48
C THR A 88 -0.05 7.72 8.58
N CYS A 89 0.72 8.31 7.67
CA CYS A 89 2.18 8.34 7.69
C CYS A 89 2.73 9.70 8.13
N ARG A 90 1.87 10.65 8.48
CA ARG A 90 2.28 12.01 8.85
C ARG A 90 2.94 12.01 10.21
N GLU A 91 4.19 12.46 10.25
CA GLU A 91 4.97 12.59 11.48
C GLU A 91 5.11 11.25 12.24
N VAL A 92 5.14 10.14 11.48
CA VAL A 92 5.33 8.78 12.01
C VAL A 92 6.72 8.28 11.65
N ASP A 93 7.40 7.70 12.62
CA ASP A 93 8.67 7.01 12.47
C ASP A 93 8.62 5.60 13.09
N GLU A 94 9.73 4.86 13.00
CA GLU A 94 9.87 3.51 13.55
C GLU A 94 9.68 3.42 15.08
N ASN A 95 9.85 4.55 15.79
CA ASN A 95 9.77 4.61 17.25
C ASN A 95 8.38 5.03 17.72
N THR A 96 7.49 5.41 16.80
CA THR A 96 6.13 5.83 17.12
C THR A 96 5.32 4.62 17.61
N PRO A 97 4.66 4.70 18.78
CA PRO A 97 3.90 3.56 19.31
C PRO A 97 2.77 3.13 18.37
N GLY A 98 2.75 1.84 18.01
CA GLY A 98 1.79 1.28 17.06
C GLY A 98 2.15 1.48 15.59
N ALA A 99 3.36 1.99 15.31
CA ALA A 99 3.83 2.14 13.94
C ALA A 99 4.05 0.78 13.26
N PHE A 100 3.79 0.75 11.96
CA PHE A 100 4.04 -0.38 11.09
C PHE A 100 4.63 0.08 9.74
N PRO A 101 5.42 -0.77 9.08
CA PRO A 101 6.07 -0.44 7.81
C PRO A 101 5.08 -0.46 6.65
N VAL A 102 5.16 0.55 5.79
CA VAL A 102 4.41 0.66 4.54
C VAL A 102 5.34 1.07 3.41
N SER A 103 5.19 0.41 2.26
CA SER A 103 5.79 0.82 0.99
C SER A 103 4.75 1.53 0.13
N VAL A 104 5.14 2.62 -0.51
CA VAL A 104 4.25 3.44 -1.33
C VAL A 104 4.81 3.63 -2.73
N LEU A 105 3.96 3.45 -3.74
CA LEU A 105 4.19 3.87 -5.12
C LEU A 105 3.39 5.14 -5.36
#